data_AF-A0A5A9BS58-F1
#
_entry.id   AF-A0A5A9BS58-F1
#
_cell.length_a   1.000
_cell.length_b   1.000
_cell.length_c   1.000
_cell.angle_alpha   90.00
_cell.angle_beta   90.00
_cell.angle_gamma   90.00
#
_symmetry.space_group_name_H-M   'P 1'
#
loop_
_entity.id
_entity.type
_entity.pdbx_description
1 polymer ?
#
loop_
_entity_poly.entity_id
_entity_poly.type
_entity_poly.pdbx_seq_one_letter_code
_entity_poly.pdbx_strand_id
1 'polypeptide(L)' 'MQDNIDNSTRIIFDNDEDNTNSAKLLSWIERVRNDVRTRSIQLLQQTRTD' A
#
# COMPACT_ATOMS: atom_id res chain seq x y z
N MET A 1 5.83 16.46 -3.64
CA MET A 1 5.57 15.10 -3.11
C MET A 1 6.45 14.83 -1.88
N GLN A 2 6.54 15.77 -0.94
CA GLN A 2 7.47 15.66 0.19
C GLN A 2 6.77 15.78 1.56
N ASP A 3 5.43 15.79 1.56
CA ASP A 3 4.62 15.91 2.77
C ASP A 3 4.35 14.56 3.46
N ASN A 4 4.82 13.44 2.88
CA ASN A 4 4.59 12.10 3.44
C ASN A 4 5.70 11.61 4.39
N ILE A 5 6.73 12.42 4.66
CA ILE A 5 7.86 12.05 5.54
C ILE A 5 8.01 13.06 6.69
N ASP A 6 6.87 13.55 7.22
CA ASP A 6 6.87 14.16 8.54
C ASP A 6 6.55 13.09 9.59
N ASN A 7 7.60 12.62 10.27
CA ASN A 7 7.50 11.69 11.41
C ASN A 7 6.84 12.32 12.64
N SER A 8 6.44 13.60 12.59
CA SER A 8 5.65 14.27 13.63
C SER A 8 4.18 13.81 13.63
N THR A 9 3.68 13.26 12.52
CA THR A 9 2.42 12.50 12.49
C THR A 9 2.75 11.02 12.57
N ARG A 10 2.91 10.51 13.79
CA ARG A 10 2.88 9.06 14.02
C ARG A 10 1.60 8.54 13.39
N ILE A 11 1.70 7.75 12.31
CA ILE A 11 0.56 7.03 11.76
C ILE A 11 0.16 6.02 12.83
N ILE A 12 -0.77 6.41 13.68
CA ILE A 12 -1.38 5.52 14.67
C ILE A 12 -2.50 4.83 13.92
N PHE A 13 -2.28 3.56 13.60
CA PHE A 13 -3.38 2.69 13.20
C PHE A 13 -4.20 2.45 14.46
N ASP A 14 -5.42 3.00 14.48
CA ASP A 14 -6.43 2.77 15.51
C ASP A 14 -6.85 1.29 15.37
N ASN A 15 -6.02 0.37 15.86
CA ASN A 15 -6.29 -1.07 15.79
C ASN A 15 -7.26 -1.47 16.91
N ASP A 16 -8.28 -0.64 17.14
CA ASP A 16 -9.41 -0.90 17.99
C ASP A 16 -10.37 -1.84 17.24
N GLU A 17 -10.60 -3.00 17.84
CA GLU A 17 -11.36 -4.13 17.31
C GLU A 17 -12.81 -3.75 16.95
N ASP A 18 -13.32 -2.66 17.53
CA ASP A 18 -14.68 -2.14 17.32
C ASP A 18 -14.82 -1.20 16.11
N ASN A 19 -13.82 -0.35 15.81
CA ASN A 19 -13.92 0.65 14.72
C ASN A 19 -13.10 0.30 13.49
N THR A 20 -12.06 -0.51 13.68
CA THR A 20 -11.23 -0.97 12.59
C THR A 20 -11.53 -2.43 12.34
N ASN A 21 -12.30 -2.66 11.28
CA ASN A 21 -12.42 -3.97 10.68
C ASN A 21 -11.05 -4.35 10.07
N SER A 22 -10.13 -4.73 10.93
CA SER A 22 -8.73 -5.06 10.67
C SER A 22 -8.63 -6.16 9.60
N ALA A 23 -9.63 -7.04 9.51
CA ALA A 23 -9.79 -7.98 8.40
C ALA A 23 -10.01 -7.28 7.04
N LYS A 24 -10.80 -6.19 6.97
CA LYS A 24 -10.93 -5.38 5.75
C LYS A 24 -9.61 -4.70 5.40
N LEU A 25 -8.90 -4.10 6.36
CA LEU A 25 -7.60 -3.45 6.09
C LEU A 25 -6.58 -4.42 5.50
N LEU A 26 -6.50 -5.64 6.02
CA LEU A 26 -5.64 -6.68 5.46
C LEU A 26 -5.97 -6.98 3.99
N SER A 27 -7.26 -7.14 3.65
CA SER A 27 -7.67 -7.34 2.27
C SER A 27 -7.31 -6.16 1.36
N TRP A 28 -7.39 -4.92 1.85
CA TRP A 28 -6.97 -3.73 1.11
C TRP A 28 -5.45 -3.68 0.91
N ILE A 29 -4.67 -4.01 1.94
CA ILE A 29 -3.20 -4.07 1.87
C ILE A 29 -2.76 -5.13 0.87
N GLU A 30 -3.36 -6.32 0.89
CA GLU A 30 -3.07 -7.38 -0.07
C GLU A 30 -3.39 -6.96 -1.51
N ARG A 31 -4.53 -6.30 -1.72
CA ARG A 31 -4.93 -5.80 -3.02
C ARG A 31 -3.94 -4.76 -3.57
N VAL A 32 -3.59 -3.76 -2.76
CA VAL A 32 -2.62 -2.72 -3.17
C VAL A 32 -1.24 -3.33 -3.44
N ARG A 33 -0.80 -4.30 -2.62
CA ARG A 33 0.46 -5.01 -2.84
C ARG A 33 0.47 -5.75 -4.18
N ASN A 34 -0.61 -6.45 -4.51
CA ASN A 34 -0.73 -7.19 -5.77
C ASN A 34 -0.80 -6.26 -6.99
N ASP A 35 -1.51 -5.14 -6.87
CA ASP A 35 -1.60 -4.14 -7.94
C ASP A 35 -0.22 -3.52 -8.26
N VAL A 36 0.49 -3.08 -7.21
CA VAL A 36 1.86 -2.55 -7.34
C VAL A 36 2.81 -3.60 -7.95
N ARG A 37 2.72 -4.86 -7.51
CA ARG A 37 3.52 -5.97 -8.07
C ARG A 37 3.20 -6.22 -9.54
N THR A 38 1.93 -6.18 -9.93
CA THR A 38 1.53 -6.43 -11.32
C THR A 38 2.04 -5.32 -12.22
N ARG A 39 1.88 -4.07 -11.79
CA ARG A 39 2.36 -2.90 -12.53
C ARG A 39 3.88 -2.86 -12.64
N SER A 40 4.61 -3.24 -11.60
CA SER A 40 6.07 -3.28 -11.65
C SER A 40 6.58 -4.34 -12.63
N ILE A 41 5.94 -5.52 -12.68
CA ILE A 41 6.27 -6.55 -13.67
C ILE A 41 5.97 -6.07 -15.10
N GLN A 42 4.83 -5.41 -15.33
CA GLN A 42 4.49 -4.86 -16.65
C GLN A 42 5.52 -3.82 -17.11
N LEU A 43 5.94 -2.91 -16.23
CA LEU A 43 6.97 -1.93 -16.53
C LEU A 43 8.31 -2.60 -16.88
N LEU A 44 8.73 -3.60 -16.12
CA LEU A 44 9.97 -4.36 -16.40
C LEU A 44 9.91 -5.08 -17.75
N GLN A 45 8.75 -5.62 -18.12
CA GLN A 45 8.56 -6.26 -19.43
C GLN A 45 8.64 -5.24 -20.56
N GLN A 46 7.99 -4.08 -20.42
CA GLN A 46 8.06 -3.00 -21.41
C GLN A 46 9.50 -2.56 -21.67
N THR A 47 10.28 -2.32 -20.61
CA THR A 47 11.70 -1.93 -20.72
C THR A 47 12.61 -3.01 -21.30
N ARG A 48 12.15 -4.26 -21.42
CA ARG A 48 12.89 -5.36 -22.07
C ARG A 48 12.52 -5.50 -23.56
N THR A 49 11.35 -5.02 -23.95
CA THR A 49 10.86 -5.05 -25.34
C THR A 49 11.21 -3.80 -26.15
N ASP A 50 11.73 -2.75 -25.52
CA ASP A 50 12.42 -1.62 -26.16
C ASP A 50 13.90 -1.95 -26.40
#